data_AF-A0EET4-F1
#
_entry.id   AF-A0EET4-F1
#
_cell.length_a   1.000
_cell.length_b   1.000
_cell.length_c   1.000
_cell.angle_alpha   90.00
_cell.angle_beta   90.00
_cell.angle_gamma   90.00
#
_symmetry.space_group_name_H-M   'P 1'
#
loop_
_entity.id
_entity.type
_entity.pdbx_description
1 polymer ?
#
loop_
_entity_poly.entity_id
_entity_poly.type
_entity_poly.pdbx_seq_one_letter_code
_entity_poly.pdbx_strand_id
1 'polypeptide(L)'
;MQHGLIPNSLKPLRYNKRDNYFLWINSILDYVIYTDEFSIMSLLQDQIQSIFESQATGISFKEILTNDYIDKEGLLVELKLDSETAFIMRGNHKNCLTWMDKIGQVALNKGYPAASRPIVSKALLKACLDFIGKIYQMNKYPYPGLKLMNRMVT
;
A
#
# COMPACT_ATOMS: atom_id res chain seq x y z
N MET A 1 1.72 12.05 -0.88
CA MET A 1 1.98 10.70 -0.32
C MET A 1 2.79 10.87 0.96
N GLN A 2 2.57 10.01 1.95
CA GLN A 2 3.41 9.93 3.17
C GLN A 2 3.55 8.47 3.58
N HIS A 3 4.64 8.13 4.27
CA HIS A 3 4.92 6.79 4.78
C HIS A 3 4.89 5.68 3.71
N GLY A 4 5.10 5.99 2.42
CA GLY A 4 4.97 5.01 1.34
C GLY A 4 3.53 4.53 1.09
N LEU A 5 2.53 5.32 1.51
CA LEU A 5 1.11 5.02 1.37
C LEU A 5 0.35 6.15 0.66
N ILE A 6 -0.75 5.75 0.02
CA ILE A 6 -1.80 6.65 -0.49
C ILE A 6 -2.84 6.84 0.61
N PRO A 7 -3.25 8.07 0.93
CA PRO A 7 -4.24 8.31 1.97
C PRO A 7 -5.62 7.73 1.58
N ASN A 8 -6.40 7.36 2.59
CA ASN A 8 -7.80 6.93 2.44
C ASN A 8 -8.78 8.11 2.50
N SER A 9 -8.58 8.99 3.48
CA SER A 9 -9.30 10.25 3.57
C SER A 9 -8.35 11.38 3.21
N LEU A 10 -8.85 12.38 2.48
CA LEU A 10 -8.09 13.58 2.12
C LEU A 10 -8.35 14.75 3.08
N LYS A 11 -9.44 14.72 3.83
CA LYS A 11 -9.85 15.79 4.77
C LYS A 11 -10.54 15.19 6.02
N PRO A 12 -9.82 14.92 7.12
CA PRO A 12 -8.37 15.03 7.29
C PRO A 12 -7.61 13.94 6.52
N LEU A 13 -6.32 14.15 6.27
CA LEU A 13 -5.44 13.14 5.68
C LEU A 13 -5.33 11.92 6.62
N ARG A 14 -5.61 10.72 6.11
CA ARG A 14 -5.49 9.48 6.86
C ARG A 14 -4.81 8.39 6.05
N TYR A 15 -3.89 7.66 6.66
CA TYR A 15 -3.11 6.60 6.02
C TYR A 15 -3.45 5.24 6.63
N ASN A 16 -4.74 4.99 6.82
CA ASN A 16 -5.24 3.79 7.48
C ASN A 16 -5.58 2.65 6.52
N LYS A 17 -5.23 2.79 5.24
CA LYS A 17 -5.59 1.84 4.18
C LYS A 17 -4.37 1.53 3.34
N ARG A 18 -3.98 0.26 3.40
CA ARG A 18 -2.88 -0.30 2.62
C ARG A 18 -3.29 -0.51 1.16
N ASP A 19 -4.52 -0.91 0.89
CA ASP A 19 -4.93 -1.29 -0.47
C ASP A 19 -4.92 -0.12 -1.48
N ASN A 20 -4.93 1.12 -1.00
CA ASN A 20 -5.09 2.29 -1.85
C ASN A 20 -3.93 2.50 -2.83
N TYR A 21 -2.69 2.14 -2.45
CA TYR A 21 -1.59 2.29 -3.40
C TYR A 21 -1.69 1.28 -4.55
N PHE A 22 -2.22 0.07 -4.33
CA PHE A 22 -2.46 -0.88 -5.41
C PHE A 22 -3.51 -0.37 -6.38
N LEU A 23 -4.63 0.14 -5.86
CA LEU A 23 -5.69 0.71 -6.69
C LEU A 23 -5.20 1.92 -7.46
N TRP A 24 -4.40 2.78 -6.81
CA TRP A 24 -3.81 3.95 -7.46
C TRP A 24 -2.82 3.56 -8.56
N ILE A 25 -1.89 2.65 -8.29
CA ILE A 25 -0.95 2.17 -9.31
C ILE A 25 -1.72 1.53 -10.46
N ASN A 26 -2.61 0.56 -10.18
CA ASN A 26 -3.42 -0.09 -11.22
C ASN A 26 -4.22 0.90 -12.06
N SER A 27 -4.79 1.95 -11.48
CA SER A 27 -5.50 2.97 -12.25
C SER A 27 -4.60 3.72 -13.24
N ILE A 28 -3.33 3.91 -12.89
CA ILE A 28 -2.33 4.49 -13.80
C ILE A 28 -1.97 3.48 -14.90
N LEU A 29 -1.81 2.20 -14.54
CA LEU A 29 -1.51 1.16 -15.51
C LEU A 29 -2.65 1.03 -16.53
N ASP A 30 -3.89 0.96 -16.06
CA ASP A 30 -5.09 0.91 -16.89
C ASP A 30 -5.16 2.14 -17.79
N TYR A 31 -4.94 3.34 -17.25
CA TYR A 31 -4.89 4.56 -18.05
C TYR A 31 -3.89 4.46 -19.20
N VAL A 32 -2.64 4.10 -18.91
CA VAL A 32 -1.57 3.97 -19.92
C VAL A 32 -1.94 2.92 -20.97
N ILE A 33 -2.55 1.80 -20.57
CA ILE A 33 -2.99 0.75 -21.50
C ILE A 33 -4.10 1.27 -22.43
N TYR A 34 -5.07 2.01 -21.89
CA TYR A 34 -6.22 2.48 -22.66
C TYR A 34 -5.91 3.67 -23.57
N THR A 35 -4.98 4.55 -23.18
CA THR A 35 -4.66 5.77 -23.93
C THR A 35 -3.39 5.65 -24.78
N ASP A 36 -2.56 4.63 -24.52
CA ASP A 36 -1.19 4.49 -25.05
C ASP A 36 -0.28 5.68 -24.67
N GLU A 37 -0.66 6.44 -23.63
CA GLU A 37 0.04 7.66 -23.22
C GLU A 37 1.04 7.38 -22.09
N PHE A 38 2.28 7.09 -22.45
CA PHE A 38 3.35 6.81 -21.48
C PHE A 38 3.92 8.05 -20.77
N SER A 39 3.52 9.27 -21.17
CA SER A 39 4.00 10.53 -20.56
C SER A 39 3.74 10.56 -19.05
N ILE A 40 2.57 10.10 -18.63
CA ILE A 40 2.14 10.05 -17.23
C ILE A 40 2.96 9.03 -16.44
N MET A 41 3.35 7.92 -17.06
CA MET A 41 4.25 6.96 -16.41
C MET A 41 5.60 7.60 -16.10
N SER A 42 6.18 8.34 -17.04
CA SER A 42 7.45 9.04 -16.82
C SER A 42 7.35 10.12 -15.73
N LEU A 43 6.19 10.76 -15.56
CA LEU A 43 5.95 11.74 -14.49
C LEU A 43 5.78 11.12 -13.10
N LEU A 44 5.30 9.87 -13.04
CA LEU A 44 4.94 9.19 -11.79
C LEU A 44 5.89 8.06 -11.38
N GLN A 45 6.86 7.70 -12.24
CA GLN A 45 7.74 6.55 -12.05
C GLN A 45 8.50 6.60 -10.73
N ASP A 46 8.98 7.78 -10.32
CA ASP A 46 9.76 7.98 -9.10
C ASP A 46 8.88 7.78 -7.85
N GLN A 47 7.64 8.29 -7.87
CA GLN A 47 6.69 8.07 -6.77
C GLN A 47 6.28 6.60 -6.68
N ILE A 48 6.02 5.95 -7.82
CA ILE A 48 5.68 4.51 -7.88
C ILE A 48 6.83 3.68 -7.31
N GLN A 49 8.08 3.96 -7.73
CA GLN A 49 9.26 3.28 -7.22
C GLN A 49 9.41 3.48 -5.70
N SER A 50 9.27 4.72 -5.23
CA SER A 50 9.35 5.05 -3.80
C SER A 50 8.29 4.32 -2.96
N ILE A 51 7.08 4.11 -3.49
CA ILE A 51 6.07 3.29 -2.84
C ILE A 51 6.57 1.86 -2.69
N PHE A 52 7.00 1.20 -3.77
CA PHE A 52 7.46 -0.19 -3.68
C PHE A 52 8.67 -0.36 -2.76
N GLU A 53 9.64 0.57 -2.81
CA GLU A 53 10.80 0.55 -1.92
C GLU A 53 10.40 0.74 -0.45
N SER A 54 9.43 1.62 -0.16
CA SER A 54 8.89 1.80 1.20
C SER A 54 8.17 0.54 1.68
N GLN A 55 7.35 -0.08 0.82
CA GLN A 55 6.63 -1.31 1.16
C GLN A 55 7.61 -2.48 1.41
N ALA A 56 8.67 -2.56 0.62
CA ALA A 56 9.67 -3.62 0.73
C ALA A 56 10.65 -3.40 1.90
N THR A 57 10.96 -2.15 2.25
CA THR A 57 11.73 -1.78 3.46
C THR A 57 10.90 -1.97 4.73
N GLY A 58 9.58 -1.79 4.62
CA GLY A 58 8.65 -1.84 5.74
C GLY A 58 8.26 -0.44 6.21
N ILE A 59 7.03 -0.35 6.69
CA ILE A 59 6.40 0.89 7.13
C ILE A 59 5.96 0.72 8.57
N SER A 60 6.26 1.68 9.43
CA SER A 60 5.84 1.66 10.83
C SER A 60 5.57 3.09 11.28
N PHE A 61 4.32 3.41 11.57
CA PHE A 61 3.93 4.69 12.13
C PHE A 61 2.63 4.55 12.95
N LYS A 62 2.33 5.57 13.76
CA LYS A 62 1.11 5.64 14.55
C LYS A 62 0.24 6.80 14.04
N GLU A 63 -0.99 6.50 13.66
CA GLU A 63 -1.96 7.54 13.29
C GLU A 63 -2.32 8.41 14.50
N ILE A 64 -2.48 9.71 14.26
CA ILE A 64 -3.01 10.65 15.24
C ILE A 64 -4.50 10.82 14.93
N LEU A 65 -5.35 10.36 15.84
CA LEU A 65 -6.79 10.50 15.76
C LEU A 65 -7.36 11.05 17.05
N THR A 66 -8.40 11.86 16.92
CA THR A 66 -9.17 12.44 18.03
C THR A 66 -10.44 11.64 18.35
N ASN A 67 -10.70 10.54 17.64
CA ASN A 67 -11.93 9.76 17.79
C ASN A 67 -11.80 8.68 18.87
N ASP A 68 -12.71 8.68 19.85
CA ASP A 68 -12.70 7.78 21.01
C ASP A 68 -13.16 6.34 20.76
N TYR A 69 -13.59 5.99 19.55
CA TYR A 69 -14.06 4.63 19.24
C TYR A 69 -13.01 3.73 18.60
N ILE A 70 -11.87 4.28 18.18
CA ILE A 70 -10.78 3.49 17.60
C ILE A 70 -9.85 3.05 18.73
N ASP A 71 -9.53 1.77 18.76
CA ASP A 71 -8.58 1.20 19.72
C ASP A 71 -7.19 1.81 19.51
N LYS A 72 -6.46 2.11 20.60
CA LYS A 72 -5.10 2.68 20.54
C LYS A 72 -4.13 1.77 19.80
N GLU A 73 -4.33 0.45 19.87
CA GLU A 73 -3.56 -0.51 19.07
C GLU A 73 -3.91 -0.39 17.59
N GLY A 74 -5.19 -0.15 17.27
CA GLY A 74 -5.66 0.06 15.89
C GLY A 74 -5.09 1.30 15.20
N LEU A 75 -4.44 2.21 15.94
CA LEU A 75 -3.73 3.37 15.39
C LEU A 75 -2.31 3.05 14.93
N LEU A 76 -1.72 1.95 15.43
CA LEU A 76 -0.41 1.50 14.98
C LEU A 76 -0.57 0.81 13.62
N VAL A 77 0.09 1.36 12.60
CA VAL A 77 0.15 0.79 11.26
C VAL A 77 1.58 0.29 11.05
N GLU A 78 1.73 -1.04 11.01
CA GLU A 78 2.99 -1.70 10.70
C GLU A 78 2.81 -2.62 9.49
N LEU A 79 3.66 -2.46 8.48
CA LEU A 79 3.78 -3.32 7.31
C LEU A 79 5.23 -3.81 7.24
N LYS A 80 5.44 -5.12 7.14
CA LYS A 80 6.79 -5.69 6.99
C LYS A 80 6.77 -6.73 5.88
N LEU A 81 7.82 -6.72 5.07
CA LEU A 81 8.08 -7.77 4.12
C LEU A 81 8.48 -9.04 4.87
N ASP A 82 7.78 -10.14 4.62
CA ASP A 82 8.20 -11.46 5.03
C ASP A 82 9.32 -11.94 4.09
N SER A 83 10.49 -12.23 4.64
CA SER A 83 11.66 -12.66 3.87
C SER A 83 11.51 -14.05 3.26
N GLU A 84 10.66 -14.92 3.83
CA GLU A 84 10.48 -16.29 3.34
C GLU A 84 9.51 -16.33 2.17
N THR A 85 8.39 -15.60 2.29
CA THR A 85 7.32 -15.62 1.30
C THR A 85 7.36 -14.44 0.33
N ALA A 86 8.23 -13.45 0.58
CA ALA A 86 8.27 -12.15 -0.10
C ALA A 86 6.94 -11.38 -0.06
N PHE A 87 6.06 -11.70 0.89
CA PHE A 87 4.77 -11.02 1.03
C PHE A 87 4.85 -9.89 2.05
N ILE A 88 4.17 -8.78 1.75
CA ILE A 88 3.96 -7.72 2.74
C ILE A 88 2.88 -8.21 3.69
N MET A 89 3.31 -8.58 4.88
CA MET A 89 2.45 -8.99 5.98
C MET A 89 2.32 -7.83 6.96
N ARG A 90 1.26 -7.89 7.78
CA ARG A 90 1.01 -7.06 8.98
C ARG A 90 0.00 -5.92 8.79
N GLY A 91 -0.29 -5.31 9.94
CA GLY A 91 -1.61 -5.02 10.49
C GLY A 91 -1.79 -5.87 11.76
N ASN A 92 -2.33 -5.28 12.82
CA ASN A 92 -2.75 -5.98 14.02
C ASN A 92 -4.25 -6.34 13.93
N HIS A 93 -4.70 -7.19 14.86
CA HIS A 93 -6.08 -7.66 14.92
C HIS A 93 -7.13 -6.56 15.18
N LYS A 94 -6.70 -5.34 15.54
CA LYS A 94 -7.53 -4.14 15.69
C LYS A 94 -7.49 -3.22 14.47
N ASN A 95 -6.63 -3.49 13.48
CA ASN A 95 -6.57 -2.71 12.25
C ASN A 95 -7.58 -3.21 11.20
N CYS A 96 -7.96 -2.27 10.33
CA CYS A 96 -8.77 -2.44 9.14
C CYS A 96 -8.04 -1.85 7.92
N LEU A 97 -6.88 -2.42 7.55
CA LEU A 97 -6.01 -1.84 6.50
C LEU A 97 -6.49 -2.12 5.07
N THR A 98 -7.57 -2.89 4.90
CA THR A 98 -8.12 -3.24 3.58
C THR A 98 -9.39 -2.47 3.28
N TRP A 99 -9.93 -2.61 2.07
CA TRP A 99 -11.25 -2.04 1.72
C TRP A 99 -12.41 -2.55 2.59
N MET A 100 -12.29 -3.70 3.26
CA MET A 100 -13.26 -4.16 4.26
C MET A 100 -13.01 -3.49 5.61
N ASP A 101 -13.24 -2.18 5.71
CA ASP A 101 -12.75 -1.35 6.81
C ASP A 101 -13.75 -1.07 7.92
N LYS A 102 -14.84 -1.85 8.01
CA LYS A 102 -15.87 -1.64 9.02
C LYS A 102 -15.31 -1.91 10.43
N ILE A 103 -15.32 -0.88 11.27
CA ILE A 103 -14.99 -0.95 12.70
C ILE A 103 -16.29 -0.80 13.50
N GLY A 104 -16.47 -1.63 14.53
CA GLY A 104 -17.59 -1.53 15.46
C GLY A 104 -17.48 -0.27 16.33
N GLN A 105 -18.60 0.38 16.58
CA GLN A 105 -18.66 1.69 17.24
C GLN A 105 -19.44 1.67 18.55
N VAL A 106 -20.15 0.57 18.87
CA VAL A 106 -21.19 0.58 19.90
C VAL A 106 -21.07 -0.64 20.83
N ALA A 107 -21.26 -0.41 22.13
CA ALA A 107 -21.34 -1.45 23.14
C ALA A 107 -20.16 -2.45 23.06
N LEU A 108 -20.46 -3.75 22.96
CA LEU A 108 -19.49 -4.85 23.01
C LEU A 108 -18.56 -4.91 21.79
N ASN A 109 -18.89 -4.25 20.66
CA ASN A 109 -18.07 -4.27 19.44
C ASN A 109 -17.22 -3.00 19.24
N LYS A 110 -17.27 -2.05 20.18
CA LYS A 110 -16.56 -0.77 20.06
C LYS A 110 -15.05 -1.01 19.89
N GLY A 111 -14.48 -0.49 18.80
CA GLY A 111 -13.05 -0.61 18.49
C GLY A 111 -12.63 -1.94 17.87
N TYR A 112 -13.56 -2.87 17.64
CA TYR A 112 -13.25 -4.15 17.00
C TYR A 112 -13.55 -4.10 15.50
N PRO A 113 -12.58 -4.48 14.64
CA PRO A 113 -12.81 -4.59 13.21
C PRO A 113 -13.74 -5.78 12.90
N ALA A 114 -14.71 -5.57 12.02
CA ALA A 114 -15.59 -6.65 11.55
C ALA A 114 -14.84 -7.66 10.68
N ALA A 115 -13.80 -7.20 9.98
CA ALA A 115 -12.96 -8.03 9.12
C ALA A 115 -11.50 -7.55 9.15
N SER A 116 -10.75 -7.96 10.19
CA SER A 116 -9.30 -7.73 10.20
C SER A 116 -8.62 -8.66 9.20
N ARG A 117 -7.90 -8.09 8.22
CA ARG A 117 -7.18 -8.82 7.18
C ARG A 117 -5.70 -8.43 7.17
N PRO A 118 -4.81 -9.24 7.77
CA PRO A 118 -3.38 -8.90 7.86
C PRO A 118 -2.60 -9.13 6.54
N ILE A 119 -3.16 -9.88 5.59
CA ILE A 119 -2.47 -10.31 4.36
C ILE A 119 -2.89 -9.42 3.17
N VAL A 120 -1.93 -9.01 2.33
CA VAL A 120 -2.16 -8.31 1.05
C VAL A 120 -2.84 -9.20 0.02
N SER A 121 -3.66 -8.62 -0.87
CA SER A 121 -4.07 -9.32 -2.09
C SER A 121 -2.85 -9.58 -2.98
N LYS A 122 -2.29 -10.80 -2.89
CA LYS A 122 -1.12 -11.25 -3.66
C LYS A 122 -1.30 -11.04 -5.16
N ALA A 123 -2.54 -11.21 -5.64
CA ALA A 123 -2.90 -11.01 -7.03
C ALA A 123 -2.69 -9.56 -7.49
N LEU A 124 -3.04 -8.57 -6.66
CA LEU A 124 -2.86 -7.15 -7.00
C LEU A 124 -1.38 -6.78 -7.05
N LEU A 125 -0.58 -7.24 -6.07
CA LEU A 125 0.86 -7.01 -6.10
C LEU A 125 1.52 -7.62 -7.33
N LYS A 126 1.18 -8.88 -7.64
CA LYS A 126 1.70 -9.56 -8.84
C LYS A 126 1.31 -8.82 -10.12
N ALA A 127 0.06 -8.37 -10.23
CA ALA A 127 -0.40 -7.61 -11.40
C ALA A 127 0.38 -6.31 -11.60
N CYS A 128 0.62 -5.53 -10.53
CA CYS A 128 1.42 -4.32 -10.63
C CYS A 128 2.87 -4.61 -11.05
N LEU A 129 3.50 -5.62 -10.43
CA LEU A 129 4.89 -5.98 -10.72
C LEU A 129 5.05 -6.52 -12.16
N ASP A 130 4.11 -7.33 -12.63
CA ASP A 130 4.13 -7.85 -14.01
C ASP A 130 4.03 -6.74 -15.05
N PHE A 131 3.19 -5.74 -14.79
CA PHE A 131 3.10 -4.60 -15.66
C PHE A 131 4.39 -3.78 -15.67
N ILE A 132 4.94 -3.49 -14.48
CA ILE A 132 6.21 -2.77 -14.34
C ILE A 132 7.34 -3.50 -15.07
N GLY A 133 7.40 -4.83 -14.97
CA GLY A 133 8.34 -5.66 -15.72
C GLY A 133 8.18 -5.51 -17.24
N LYS A 134 6.94 -5.45 -17.75
CA LYS A 134 6.67 -5.24 -19.19
C LYS A 134 7.12 -3.85 -19.67
N ILE A 135 6.78 -2.79 -18.94
CA ILE A 135 7.19 -1.42 -19.33
C ILE A 135 8.70 -1.20 -19.19
N TYR A 136 9.34 -1.89 -18.25
CA TYR A 136 10.80 -1.92 -18.13
C TYR A 136 11.43 -2.55 -19.39
N GLN A 137 10.91 -3.70 -19.84
CA GLN A 137 11.36 -4.35 -21.10
C GLN A 137 11.17 -3.45 -22.34
N MET A 138 10.21 -2.53 -22.30
CA MET A 138 9.97 -1.53 -23.35
C MET A 138 10.86 -0.27 -23.22
N ASN A 139 11.80 -0.23 -22.27
CA ASN A 139 12.61 0.95 -21.92
C ASN A 139 11.77 2.19 -21.51
N LYS A 140 10.56 1.97 -20.97
CA LYS A 140 9.64 3.04 -20.51
C LYS A 140 9.63 3.21 -18.99
N TYR A 141 10.34 2.35 -18.27
CA TYR A 141 10.53 2.44 -16.83
C TYR A 141 12.02 2.29 -16.51
N PRO A 142 12.64 3.18 -15.74
CA PRO A 142 14.09 3.22 -15.60
C PRO A 142 14.63 2.26 -14.53
N TYR A 143 13.77 1.73 -13.66
CA TYR A 143 14.21 0.94 -12.51
C TYR A 143 14.19 -0.56 -12.81
N PRO A 144 15.34 -1.26 -12.72
CA PRO A 144 15.41 -2.71 -12.93
C PRO A 144 14.92 -3.53 -11.75
N GLY A 145 14.70 -2.91 -10.59
CA GLY A 145 14.33 -3.57 -9.34
C GLY A 145 14.23 -2.59 -8.17
N LEU A 146 14.06 -3.11 -6.97
CA LEU A 146 13.93 -2.34 -5.74
C LEU A 146 15.28 -2.21 -5.03
N LYS A 147 15.61 -0.99 -4.58
CA LYS A 147 16.75 -0.77 -3.69
C LYS A 147 16.32 -0.97 -2.24
N LEU A 148 16.78 -2.07 -1.64
CA LEU A 148 16.72 -2.26 -0.20
C LEU A 148 18.07 -1.85 0.41
N MET A 149 18.06 -1.45 1.68
CA MET A 149 19.21 -0.86 2.39
C MET A 149 20.58 -1.48 2.05
N ASN A 150 20.65 -2.82 1.90
CA ASN A 150 21.89 -3.54 1.59
C ASN A 150 21.83 -4.44 0.35
N ARG A 151 20.76 -4.40 -0.47
CA ARG A 151 20.65 -5.26 -1.66
C ARG A 151 19.67 -4.72 -2.70
N MET A 152 19.96 -4.98 -3.96
CA MET A 152 18.98 -4.83 -5.04
C MET A 152 18.13 -6.11 -5.11
N VAL A 153 16.81 -5.97 -5.12
CA VAL A 153 15.88 -7.08 -5.34
C VAL A 153 15.23 -6.86 -6.70
N THR A 154 15.48 -7.78 -7.63
CA THR A 154 14.95 -7.79 -8.99
C THR A 154 13.85 -8.82 -9.12
#